data_AF-A0AAU4S116-F1
#
_entry.id   AF-A0AAU4S116-F1
#
_cell.length_a   1.000
_cell.length_b   1.000
_cell.length_c   1.000
_cell.angle_alpha   90.00
_cell.angle_beta   90.00
_cell.angle_gamma   90.00
#
_symmetry.space_group_name_H-M   'P 1'
#
loop_
_entity.id
_entity.type
_entity.pdbx_description
1 polymer ?
#
loop_
_entity_poly.entity_id
_entity_poly.type
_entity_poly.pdbx_seq_one_letter_code
_entity_poly.pdbx_strand_id
1 'polypeptide(L)'
;MGIWHVFYADWQMECCGKPFSVGEEVSWPLLLKGSGEVLGGGDWDDRLAKVVGEVADVRGVRVLHEDTGLTVALHEHTVDVVAPEDLGEERPGGRIRLVGLLTVETHGDQWPEVTGRVRDIQILTQEYAEPVPGSGTWEPVPGERSLRPVDTCPKWFKDTGPDSRGRRGVEAGVLVTLEVPTD
;
A
#
# COMPACT_ATOMS: atom_id res chain seq x y z
N MET A 1 10.48 -2.65 18.22
CA MET A 1 9.90 -1.71 17.22
C MET A 1 10.28 -2.17 15.83
N GLY A 2 9.32 -2.25 14.91
CA GLY A 2 9.53 -2.57 13.50
C GLY A 2 9.41 -1.32 12.61
N ILE A 3 10.23 -1.24 11.56
CA ILE A 3 10.14 -0.19 10.54
C ILE A 3 9.52 -0.78 9.29
N TRP A 4 8.46 -0.14 8.81
CA TRP A 4 7.65 -0.64 7.70
C TRP A 4 7.42 0.47 6.66
N HIS A 5 7.40 0.08 5.38
CA HIS A 5 7.04 0.97 4.29
C HIS A 5 5.60 0.72 3.88
N VAL A 6 4.76 1.75 4.04
CA VAL A 6 3.32 1.69 3.80
C VAL A 6 2.97 2.66 2.68
N PHE A 7 2.29 2.16 1.65
CA PHE A 7 1.75 2.96 0.58
C PHE A 7 0.31 3.40 0.91
N TYR A 8 0.04 4.70 0.84
CA TYR A 8 -1.30 5.27 0.96
C TYR A 8 -1.64 5.88 -0.40
N ALA A 9 -2.57 5.25 -1.11
CA ALA A 9 -2.97 5.67 -2.44
C ALA A 9 -3.64 7.06 -2.41
N ASP A 10 -3.41 7.83 -3.47
CA ASP A 10 -4.01 9.15 -3.69
C ASP A 10 -5.53 9.15 -3.52
N TRP A 11 -6.24 8.25 -4.20
CA TRP A 11 -7.70 8.19 -4.21
C TRP A 11 -8.29 7.89 -2.83
N GLN A 12 -7.62 7.04 -2.04
CA GLN A 12 -8.04 6.77 -0.65
C GLN A 12 -7.79 7.99 0.22
N MET A 13 -6.62 8.63 0.06
CA MET A 13 -6.27 9.84 0.79
C MET A 13 -7.24 10.97 0.44
N GLU A 14 -7.59 11.16 -0.82
CA GLU A 14 -8.50 12.19 -1.32
C GLU A 14 -9.94 11.95 -0.90
N CYS A 15 -10.42 10.71 -0.95
CA CYS A 15 -11.79 10.36 -0.60
C CYS A 15 -12.04 10.42 0.91
N CYS A 16 -11.31 9.61 1.68
CA CYS A 16 -11.60 9.39 3.11
C CYS A 16 -10.41 9.73 4.02
N GLY A 17 -9.20 9.81 3.48
CA GLY A 17 -8.01 10.03 4.28
C GLY A 17 -7.93 11.40 4.93
N LYS A 18 -7.12 11.47 5.99
CA LYS A 18 -6.76 12.70 6.69
C LYS A 18 -5.28 12.94 6.49
N PRO A 19 -4.87 14.15 6.06
CA PRO A 19 -3.46 14.54 6.04
C PRO A 19 -2.81 14.31 7.39
N PHE A 20 -1.57 13.83 7.36
CA PHE A 20 -0.73 13.58 8.54
C PHE A 20 0.66 14.15 8.28
N SER A 21 1.44 14.35 9.35
CA SER A 21 2.80 14.87 9.26
C SER A 21 3.85 13.92 9.84
N VAL A 22 5.11 14.11 9.46
CA VAL A 22 6.24 13.43 10.09
C VAL A 22 6.20 13.68 11.61
N GLY A 23 6.39 12.61 12.38
CA GLY A 23 6.32 12.62 13.83
C GLY A 23 4.91 12.38 14.39
N GLU A 24 3.86 12.42 13.58
CA GLU A 24 2.49 12.12 14.01
C GLU A 24 2.31 10.61 14.26
N GLU A 25 1.39 10.27 15.16
CA GLU A 25 0.93 8.91 15.36
C GLU A 25 -0.33 8.68 14.51
N VAL A 26 -0.35 7.58 13.78
CA VAL A 26 -1.42 7.21 12.86
C VAL A 26 -1.84 5.77 13.12
N SER A 27 -3.11 5.47 12.87
CA SER A 27 -3.67 4.13 12.95
C SER A 27 -4.31 3.80 11.60
N TRP A 28 -3.83 2.74 10.95
CA TRP A 28 -4.31 2.36 9.62
C TRP A 28 -4.65 0.87 9.52
N PRO A 29 -5.77 0.52 8.88
CA PRO A 29 -5.99 -0.84 8.39
C PRO A 29 -4.98 -1.11 7.26
N LEU A 30 -4.11 -2.10 7.45
CA LEU A 30 -3.09 -2.47 6.46
C LEU A 30 -3.48 -3.73 5.71
N LEU A 31 -3.25 -3.73 4.41
CA LEU A 31 -3.43 -4.84 3.49
C LEU A 31 -2.08 -5.16 2.83
N LEU A 32 -1.74 -6.44 2.71
CA LEU A 32 -0.55 -6.87 2.00
C LEU A 32 -0.92 -7.19 0.54
N LYS A 33 -0.42 -6.40 -0.41
CA LYS A 33 -0.61 -6.63 -1.85
C LYS A 33 0.63 -7.23 -2.50
N GLY A 34 0.42 -8.01 -3.56
CA GLY A 34 1.50 -8.45 -4.41
C GLY A 34 2.21 -7.26 -5.07
N SER A 35 3.54 -7.32 -5.17
CA SER A 35 4.32 -6.23 -5.79
C SER A 35 3.94 -5.93 -7.25
N GLY A 36 3.40 -6.93 -7.97
CA GLY A 36 2.92 -6.78 -9.34
C GLY A 36 1.54 -6.12 -9.47
N GLU A 37 0.77 -6.03 -8.39
CA GLU A 37 -0.61 -5.53 -8.40
C GLU A 37 -0.68 -4.01 -8.20
N VAL A 38 0.40 -3.41 -7.69
CA VAL A 38 0.44 -1.99 -7.37
C VAL A 38 1.21 -1.23 -8.45
N LEU A 39 0.58 -0.20 -9.01
CA LEU A 39 1.16 0.76 -9.97
C LEU A 39 1.92 0.13 -11.14
N GLY A 40 1.32 -0.89 -11.77
CA GLY A 40 1.89 -1.55 -12.95
C GLY A 40 3.07 -2.49 -12.67
N GLY A 41 3.37 -2.77 -11.40
CA GLY A 41 4.44 -3.68 -11.00
C GLY A 41 5.85 -3.18 -11.33
N GLY A 42 6.84 -4.05 -11.28
CA GLY A 42 8.25 -3.68 -11.46
C GLY A 42 9.03 -3.66 -10.15
N ASP A 43 10.26 -3.14 -10.17
CA ASP A 43 11.12 -3.18 -8.99
C ASP A 43 10.66 -2.17 -7.94
N TRP A 44 10.27 -2.69 -6.78
CA TRP A 44 9.90 -1.90 -5.60
C TRP A 44 11.11 -1.72 -4.65
N ASP A 45 12.32 -2.05 -5.12
CA ASP A 45 13.58 -1.95 -4.39
C ASP A 45 13.48 -2.57 -2.97
N ASP A 46 14.02 -1.87 -1.97
CA ASP A 46 14.05 -2.23 -0.55
C ASP A 46 12.73 -1.93 0.19
N ARG A 47 11.66 -1.57 -0.53
CA ARG A 47 10.37 -1.14 0.07
C ARG A 47 9.37 -2.25 0.27
N LEU A 48 9.64 -3.45 -0.23
CA LEU A 48 8.80 -4.61 0.01
C LEU A 48 8.93 -5.08 1.46
N ALA A 49 7.78 -5.18 2.13
CA ALA A 49 7.68 -5.80 3.43
C ALA A 49 7.91 -7.30 3.30
N LYS A 50 8.68 -7.85 4.24
CA LYS A 50 8.84 -9.30 4.44
C LYS A 50 8.16 -9.63 5.76
N VAL A 51 6.94 -10.16 5.69
CA VAL A 51 6.12 -10.42 6.86
C VAL A 51 6.15 -11.92 7.15
N VAL A 52 6.49 -12.29 8.39
CA VAL A 52 6.53 -13.69 8.84
C VAL A 52 5.67 -13.82 10.08
N GLY A 53 4.54 -14.49 9.98
CA GLY A 53 3.54 -14.43 11.03
C GLY A 53 2.59 -15.61 11.05
N GLU A 54 1.79 -15.67 12.10
CA GLU A 54 0.66 -16.57 12.21
C GLU A 54 -0.52 -16.05 11.39
N VAL A 55 -1.15 -16.94 10.63
CA VAL A 55 -2.39 -16.66 9.92
C VAL A 55 -3.55 -16.82 10.89
N ALA A 56 -4.44 -15.84 10.93
CA ALA A 56 -5.67 -15.90 11.70
C ALA A 56 -6.84 -15.32 10.91
N ASP A 57 -8.06 -15.67 11.29
CA ASP A 57 -9.26 -15.00 10.81
C ASP A 57 -9.79 -14.08 11.92
N VAL A 58 -9.74 -12.77 11.69
CA VAL A 58 -10.19 -11.75 12.64
C VAL A 58 -11.41 -11.06 12.05
N ARG A 59 -12.55 -11.20 12.73
CA ARG A 59 -13.85 -10.66 12.26
C ARG A 59 -14.20 -11.11 10.83
N GLY A 60 -13.80 -12.32 10.45
CA GLY A 60 -14.04 -12.87 9.12
C GLY A 60 -13.02 -12.47 8.06
N VAL A 61 -12.06 -11.59 8.36
CA VAL A 61 -10.97 -11.21 7.45
C VAL A 61 -9.74 -12.05 7.77
N ARG A 62 -9.10 -12.61 6.73
CA ARG A 62 -7.84 -13.33 6.90
C ARG A 62 -6.70 -12.35 7.07
N VAL A 63 -5.99 -12.48 8.18
CA VAL A 63 -4.87 -11.61 8.56
C VAL A 63 -3.61 -12.41 8.84
N LEU A 64 -2.47 -11.74 8.73
CA LEU A 64 -1.18 -12.21 9.16
C LEU A 64 -0.71 -11.38 10.37
N HIS A 65 -0.52 -12.05 11.49
CA HIS A 65 0.02 -11.48 12.73
C HIS A 65 1.53 -11.77 12.81
N GLU A 66 2.33 -10.73 12.67
CA GLU A 66 3.78 -10.80 12.79
C GLU A 66 4.18 -10.59 14.26
N ASP A 67 5.26 -11.24 14.69
CA ASP A 67 5.67 -11.30 16.11
C ASP A 67 6.00 -9.91 16.71
N THR A 68 6.27 -8.89 15.87
CA THR A 68 6.59 -7.51 16.31
C THR A 68 5.38 -6.59 16.42
N GLY A 69 4.16 -7.12 16.29
CA GLY A 69 2.90 -6.37 16.47
C GLY A 69 2.26 -5.89 15.16
N LEU A 70 2.90 -6.13 14.00
CA LEU A 70 2.29 -5.83 12.71
C LEU A 70 1.14 -6.83 12.44
N THR A 71 -0.05 -6.32 12.18
CA THR A 71 -1.21 -7.11 11.71
C THR A 71 -1.63 -6.58 10.34
N VAL A 72 -1.71 -7.47 9.34
CA VAL A 72 -2.06 -7.10 7.97
C VAL A 72 -3.13 -8.03 7.42
N ALA A 73 -4.12 -7.49 6.73
CA ALA A 73 -5.04 -8.31 5.95
C ALA A 73 -4.34 -8.93 4.75
N LEU A 74 -4.77 -10.12 4.35
CA LEU A 74 -4.35 -10.77 3.11
C LEU A 74 -5.32 -10.52 1.96
N HIS A 75 -6.56 -10.11 2.28
CA HIS A 75 -7.65 -9.87 1.33
C HIS A 75 -8.44 -8.64 1.73
N GLU A 76 -9.02 -7.93 0.76
CA GLU A 76 -9.88 -6.75 0.98
C GLU A 76 -11.24 -7.11 1.59
N HIS A 77 -11.65 -8.38 1.42
CA HIS A 77 -12.97 -8.88 1.78
C HIS A 77 -12.91 -10.04 2.77
N THR A 78 -14.03 -10.30 3.45
CA THR A 78 -14.20 -11.45 4.33
C THR A 78 -14.12 -12.79 3.58
N VAL A 79 -13.72 -13.83 4.31
CA VAL A 79 -13.44 -15.16 3.75
C VAL A 79 -14.65 -15.86 3.13
N ASP A 80 -15.87 -15.43 3.46
CA ASP A 80 -17.12 -15.92 2.88
C ASP A 80 -17.49 -15.23 1.56
N VAL A 81 -16.89 -14.07 1.26
CA VAL A 81 -17.10 -13.31 0.03
C VAL A 81 -16.02 -13.61 -1.00
N VAL A 82 -14.78 -13.84 -0.56
CA VAL A 82 -13.66 -14.18 -1.45
C VAL A 82 -13.86 -15.58 -2.04
N ALA A 83 -13.65 -15.72 -3.35
CA ALA A 83 -13.75 -17.01 -4.02
C ALA A 83 -12.72 -18.01 -3.44
N PRO A 84 -13.06 -19.29 -3.28
CA PRO A 84 -12.16 -20.27 -2.69
C PRO A 84 -10.79 -20.38 -3.37
N GLU A 85 -10.73 -20.17 -4.68
CA GLU A 85 -9.51 -20.14 -5.49
C GLU A 85 -8.62 -18.92 -5.20
N ASP A 86 -9.21 -17.80 -4.80
CA ASP A 86 -8.51 -16.53 -4.54
C ASP A 86 -8.08 -16.41 -3.08
N LEU A 87 -8.69 -17.19 -2.17
CA LEU A 87 -8.31 -17.23 -0.75
C LEU A 87 -6.86 -17.68 -0.50
N GLY A 88 -6.27 -18.36 -1.47
CA GLY A 88 -4.95 -18.97 -1.36
C GLY A 88 -4.94 -20.24 -0.50
N GLU A 89 -3.74 -20.79 -0.28
CA GLU A 89 -3.55 -22.01 0.50
C GLU A 89 -3.41 -21.73 2.02
N GLU A 90 -3.33 -20.46 2.39
CA GLU A 90 -3.09 -19.97 3.75
C GLU A 90 -4.28 -20.26 4.66
N ARG A 91 -4.07 -21.14 5.64
CA ARG A 91 -5.09 -21.51 6.63
C ARG A 91 -4.78 -20.91 8.00
N PRO A 92 -5.82 -20.53 8.77
CA PRO A 92 -5.65 -20.11 10.16
C PRO A 92 -4.87 -21.14 11.00
N GLY A 93 -4.01 -20.65 11.90
CA GLY A 93 -3.09 -21.44 12.71
C GLY A 93 -1.82 -21.89 11.99
N GLY A 94 -1.70 -21.63 10.68
CA GLY A 94 -0.47 -21.77 9.94
C GLY A 94 0.48 -20.61 10.19
N ARG A 95 1.80 -20.84 10.03
CA ARG A 95 2.80 -19.78 10.00
C ARG A 95 3.36 -19.67 8.60
N ILE A 96 3.30 -18.48 8.01
CA ILE A 96 3.70 -18.24 6.62
C ILE A 96 4.70 -17.10 6.54
N ARG A 97 5.32 -16.99 5.36
CA ARG A 97 6.20 -15.88 4.99
C ARG A 97 5.72 -15.30 3.68
N LEU A 98 5.35 -14.02 3.68
CA LEU A 98 4.93 -13.29 2.50
C LEU A 98 5.84 -12.09 2.23
N VAL A 99 5.94 -11.72 0.96
CA VAL A 99 6.68 -10.55 0.51
C VAL A 99 5.76 -9.71 -0.37
N GLY A 100 5.55 -8.46 -0.02
CA GLY A 100 4.60 -7.60 -0.70
C GLY A 100 4.69 -6.16 -0.25
N LEU A 101 3.82 -5.33 -0.81
CA LEU A 101 3.69 -3.94 -0.40
C LEU A 101 2.59 -3.83 0.64
N LEU A 102 2.84 -3.10 1.73
CA LEU A 102 1.81 -2.75 2.69
C LEU A 102 1.03 -1.56 2.13
N THR A 103 -0.28 -1.69 2.00
CA THR A 103 -1.16 -0.62 1.55
C THR A 103 -2.18 -0.29 2.63
N VAL A 104 -2.51 1.00 2.78
CA VAL A 104 -3.67 1.40 3.58
C VAL A 104 -4.95 0.93 2.87
N GLU A 105 -5.93 0.42 3.60
CA GLU A 105 -7.23 0.03 3.03
C GLU A 105 -8.43 0.52 3.85
N THR A 106 -9.02 1.65 3.44
CA THR A 106 -10.15 2.28 4.15
C THR A 106 -11.52 2.01 3.51
N HIS A 107 -11.58 1.31 2.39
CA HIS A 107 -12.80 1.01 1.64
C HIS A 107 -13.20 -0.47 1.67
N GLY A 108 -12.29 -1.36 2.07
CA GLY A 108 -12.56 -2.78 2.31
C GLY A 108 -13.36 -3.05 3.60
N ASP A 109 -13.41 -4.32 3.98
CA ASP A 109 -13.99 -4.74 5.25
C ASP A 109 -13.20 -4.21 6.47
N GLN A 110 -13.71 -4.43 7.69
CA GLN A 110 -13.09 -3.92 8.91
C GLN A 110 -12.20 -4.97 9.60
N TRP A 111 -10.90 -4.73 9.64
CA TRP A 111 -9.92 -5.46 10.44
C TRP A 111 -9.16 -4.53 11.40
N PRO A 112 -8.37 -5.07 12.35
CA PRO A 112 -7.62 -4.24 13.29
C PRO A 112 -6.68 -3.27 12.57
N GLU A 113 -6.64 -2.04 13.07
CA GLU A 113 -5.68 -1.04 12.63
C GLU A 113 -4.31 -1.27 13.28
N VAL A 114 -3.26 -0.93 12.54
CA VAL A 114 -1.90 -0.86 13.06
C VAL A 114 -1.59 0.59 13.40
N THR A 115 -1.24 0.82 14.66
CA THR A 115 -0.81 2.13 15.15
C THR A 115 0.71 2.25 15.07
N GLY A 116 1.20 3.36 14.52
CA GLY A 116 2.62 3.65 14.44
C GLY A 116 2.93 5.13 14.31
N ARG A 117 4.21 5.46 14.48
CA ARG A 117 4.73 6.83 14.31
C ARG A 117 5.26 7.03 12.90
N VAL A 118 4.84 8.09 12.24
CA VAL A 118 5.35 8.49 10.92
C VAL A 118 6.78 8.99 11.06
N ARG A 119 7.72 8.34 10.36
CA ARG A 119 9.15 8.70 10.36
C ARG A 119 9.59 9.43 9.10
N ASP A 120 8.98 9.13 7.97
CA ASP A 120 9.26 9.77 6.68
C ASP A 120 8.03 9.68 5.77
N ILE A 121 7.86 10.69 4.91
CA ILE A 121 6.77 10.74 3.91
C ILE A 121 7.39 11.11 2.57
N GLN A 122 7.12 10.30 1.55
CA GLN A 122 7.56 10.56 0.19
C GLN A 122 6.34 10.53 -0.74
N ILE A 123 6.11 11.60 -1.49
CA ILE A 123 5.13 11.57 -2.57
C ILE A 123 5.69 10.68 -3.67
N LEU A 124 4.88 9.68 -4.07
CA LEU A 124 5.18 8.76 -5.15
C LEU A 124 4.51 9.27 -6.42
N THR A 125 5.32 9.54 -7.44
CA THR A 125 4.83 9.83 -8.79
C THR A 125 5.06 8.60 -9.67
N GLN A 126 4.00 8.09 -10.28
CA GLN A 126 4.06 7.04 -11.29
C GLN A 126 3.99 7.67 -12.67
N GLU A 127 4.89 7.26 -13.56
CA GLU A 127 4.86 7.72 -14.94
C GLU A 127 3.96 6.82 -15.80
N TYR A 128 3.20 7.44 -16.69
CA TYR A 128 2.35 6.78 -17.66
C TYR A 128 2.77 7.15 -19.08
N ALA A 129 2.49 6.26 -20.03
CA ALA A 129 2.66 6.48 -21.46
C ALA A 129 1.47 5.91 -22.23
N GLU A 130 1.23 6.44 -23.42
CA GLU A 130 0.33 5.81 -24.36
C GLU A 130 1.06 4.69 -25.12
N PRO A 131 0.58 3.43 -25.09
CA PRO A 131 1.21 2.34 -25.84
C PRO A 131 1.21 2.61 -27.35
N VAL A 132 0.15 3.28 -27.82
CA VAL A 132 0.01 3.78 -29.19
C VAL A 132 -0.19 5.30 -29.12
N PRO A 133 0.69 6.10 -29.74
CA PRO A 133 0.57 7.55 -29.72
C PRO A 133 -0.78 8.03 -30.27
N GLY A 134 -1.46 8.89 -29.51
CA GLY A 134 -2.78 9.42 -29.81
C GLY A 134 -3.94 8.48 -29.46
N SER A 135 -3.70 7.36 -28.76
CA SER A 135 -4.77 6.42 -28.38
C SER A 135 -5.69 6.95 -27.29
N GLY A 136 -5.20 7.87 -26.44
CA GLY A 136 -5.90 8.31 -25.24
C GLY A 136 -5.89 7.28 -24.10
N THR A 137 -5.29 6.10 -24.30
CA THR A 137 -5.15 5.07 -23.27
C THR A 137 -3.78 5.19 -22.62
N TRP A 138 -3.77 5.42 -21.31
CA TRP A 138 -2.56 5.60 -20.51
C TRP A 138 -2.27 4.34 -19.71
N GLU A 139 -1.09 3.79 -19.89
CA GLU A 139 -0.61 2.63 -19.13
C GLU A 139 0.59 3.03 -18.26
N PRO A 140 0.69 2.47 -17.03
CA PRO A 140 1.84 2.73 -16.17
C PRO A 140 3.09 2.20 -16.86
N VAL A 141 4.15 2.99 -16.87
CA VAL A 141 5.44 2.54 -17.40
C VAL A 141 6.18 1.80 -16.29
N PRO A 142 6.44 0.49 -16.45
CA PRO A 142 7.01 -0.32 -15.37
C PRO A 142 8.33 0.23 -14.88
N GLY A 143 8.47 0.37 -13.55
CA GLY A 143 9.68 0.87 -12.90
C GLY A 143 9.95 2.36 -13.06
N GLU A 144 9.19 3.10 -13.88
CA GLU A 144 9.33 4.55 -13.99
C GLU A 144 8.48 5.26 -12.94
N ARG A 145 9.10 5.46 -11.78
CA ARG A 145 8.51 6.14 -10.62
C ARG A 145 9.54 7.02 -9.94
N SER A 146 9.06 8.07 -9.28
CA SER A 146 9.91 9.00 -8.54
C SER A 146 9.35 9.25 -7.14
N LEU A 147 10.26 9.51 -6.19
CA LEU A 147 9.93 9.78 -4.80
C LEU A 147 10.41 11.18 -4.44
N ARG A 148 9.52 11.99 -3.87
CA ARG A 148 9.84 13.34 -3.38
C ARG A 148 9.51 13.46 -1.90
N PRO A 149 10.49 13.76 -1.02
CA PRO A 149 10.23 13.90 0.41
C PRO A 149 9.33 15.10 0.70
N VAL A 150 8.46 14.95 1.71
CA VAL A 150 7.61 16.01 2.26
C VAL A 150 7.45 15.84 3.77
N ASP A 151 7.23 16.93 4.50
CA ASP A 151 6.97 16.86 5.94
C ASP A 151 5.49 16.58 6.27
N THR A 152 4.59 16.85 5.34
CA THR A 152 3.15 16.67 5.50
C THR A 152 2.56 16.03 4.24
N CYS A 153 1.77 14.98 4.44
CA CYS A 153 1.02 14.34 3.37
C CYS A 153 -0.03 15.33 2.81
N PRO A 154 -0.07 15.59 1.50
CA PRO A 154 -1.12 16.42 0.94
C PRO A 154 -2.47 15.69 1.02
N LYS A 155 -3.56 16.47 1.03
CA LYS A 155 -4.90 15.91 0.82
C LYS A 155 -5.17 15.62 -0.65
N TRP A 156 -4.66 16.47 -1.55
CA TRP A 156 -4.92 16.46 -2.98
C TRP A 156 -3.63 16.29 -3.75
N PHE A 157 -3.62 15.35 -4.68
CA PHE A 157 -2.46 14.94 -5.46
C PHE A 157 -2.50 15.54 -6.86
N LYS A 158 -1.32 15.68 -7.46
CA LYS A 158 -1.17 16.34 -8.76
C LYS A 158 -1.10 15.36 -9.90
N ASP A 159 -1.65 15.82 -11.01
CA ASP A 159 -1.48 15.25 -12.33
C ASP A 159 -0.92 16.34 -13.25
N THR A 160 0.28 16.13 -13.78
CA THR A 160 0.96 17.15 -14.59
C THR A 160 0.48 17.19 -16.04
N GLY A 161 -0.39 16.27 -16.45
CA GLY A 161 -0.73 16.06 -17.85
C GLY A 161 0.46 15.55 -18.66
N PRO A 162 0.27 15.32 -19.98
CA PRO A 162 1.32 14.81 -20.86
C PRO A 162 2.40 15.86 -21.15
N ASP A 163 3.65 15.45 -21.08
CA ASP A 163 4.83 16.23 -21.46
C ASP A 163 5.13 16.13 -22.97
N SER A 164 6.18 16.82 -23.42
CA SER A 164 6.63 16.79 -24.82
C SER A 164 7.08 15.41 -25.33
N ARG A 165 7.32 14.45 -24.44
CA ARG A 165 7.68 13.06 -24.75
C ARG A 165 6.44 12.14 -24.75
N GLY A 166 5.24 12.68 -24.53
CA GLY A 166 4.02 11.89 -24.38
C GLY A 166 3.98 11.10 -23.08
N ARG A 167 4.69 11.56 -22.04
CA ARG A 167 4.70 10.96 -20.70
C ARG A 167 3.87 11.79 -19.74
N ARG A 168 3.13 11.14 -18.86
CA ARG A 168 2.27 11.80 -17.87
C ARG A 168 2.64 11.31 -16.48
N GLY A 169 3.16 12.22 -15.65
CA GLY A 169 3.41 11.95 -14.24
C GLY A 169 2.15 12.18 -13.40
N VAL A 170 1.77 11.17 -12.63
CA VAL A 170 0.65 11.25 -11.68
C VAL A 170 1.18 10.98 -10.28
N GLU A 171 0.97 11.91 -9.35
CA GLU A 171 1.25 11.69 -7.92
C GLU A 171 0.24 10.65 -7.39
N ALA A 172 0.61 9.37 -7.41
CA ALA A 172 -0.29 8.25 -7.14
C ALA A 172 -0.54 7.98 -5.64
N GLY A 173 0.10 8.77 -4.76
CA GLY A 173 -0.05 8.65 -3.32
C GLY A 173 1.23 8.98 -2.57
N VAL A 174 1.34 8.47 -1.34
CA VAL A 174 2.55 8.59 -0.52
C VAL A 174 3.08 7.23 -0.09
N LEU A 175 4.41 7.11 -0.08
CA LEU A 175 5.11 6.07 0.64
C LEU A 175 5.50 6.61 2.02
N VAL A 176 5.13 5.89 3.07
CA VAL A 176 5.32 6.28 4.45
C VAL A 176 6.27 5.29 5.12
N THR A 177 7.29 5.80 5.79
CA THR A 177 8.06 5.00 6.74
C THR A 177 7.35 5.06 8.09
N LEU A 178 6.76 3.95 8.50
CA LEU A 178 6.00 3.80 9.73
C LEU A 178 6.80 2.98 10.75
N GLU A 179 7.03 3.56 11.93
CA GLU A 179 7.59 2.84 13.06
C GLU A 179 6.46 2.29 13.93
N VAL A 180 6.40 0.96 14.02
CA VAL A 180 5.39 0.25 14.80
C VAL A 180 6.03 -0.24 16.11
N PRO A 181 5.47 0.10 17.29
CA PRO A 181 5.92 -0.43 18.57
C PRO A 181 5.83 -1.97 18.59
N THR A 182 6.78 -2.61 19.26
CA THR A 182 6.64 -4.02 19.63
C THR A 182 5.86 -4.07 20.93
N ASP A 183 4.78 -4.83 20.97
CA ASP A 183 4.07 -5.17 22.21
C ASP A 183 4.94 -6.01 23.16
#